data_AF-A0A2M7GUR3-F1
#
_entry.id   AF-A0A2M7GUR3-F1
#
_cell.length_a   1.000
_cell.length_b   1.000
_cell.length_c   1.000
_cell.angle_alpha   90.00
_cell.angle_beta   90.00
_cell.angle_gamma   90.00
#
_symmetry.space_group_name_H-M   'P 1'
#
loop_
_entity.id
_entity.type
_entity.pdbx_description
1 polymer ?
#
loop_
_entity_poly.entity_id
_entity_poly.type
_entity_poly.pdbx_seq_one_letter_code
_entity_poly.pdbx_strand_id
1 'polypeptide(L)'
;MQTSSGTSSNRAGFTLTELLVALVVLGLAVALVAPMLFRNSPGRDLRHSVEIFETAARMARTEARLTGRDTLLRVDVSARALTILPSERVFHLSRGIELRATVADRELDGDIASVRFFPE
;
A
#
# COMPACT_ATOMS: atom_id res chain seq x y z
N MET A 1 -39.08 50.85 -40.68
CA MET A 1 -39.41 49.71 -39.80
C MET A 1 -38.12 48.94 -39.52
N GLN A 2 -37.68 49.00 -38.25
CA GLN A 2 -36.72 48.15 -37.51
C GLN A 2 -35.31 47.88 -38.07
N THR A 3 -34.35 48.32 -37.25
CA THR A 3 -32.89 48.21 -37.35
C THR A 3 -32.42 46.80 -37.04
N SER A 4 -31.70 46.16 -37.97
CA SER A 4 -30.99 44.91 -37.72
C SER A 4 -29.65 45.21 -37.06
N SER A 5 -29.64 45.30 -35.73
CA SER A 5 -28.40 45.40 -34.95
C SER A 5 -27.69 44.03 -34.99
N GLY A 6 -26.62 43.92 -35.77
CA GLY A 6 -25.76 42.74 -35.77
C GLY A 6 -24.96 42.68 -34.46
N THR A 7 -25.31 41.74 -33.58
CA THR A 7 -24.51 41.43 -32.39
C THR A 7 -23.20 40.78 -32.83
N SER A 8 -22.10 41.53 -32.78
CA SER A 8 -20.75 41.00 -33.00
C SER A 8 -20.39 40.05 -31.85
N SER A 9 -20.42 38.74 -32.10
CA SER A 9 -19.91 37.75 -31.16
C SER A 9 -18.38 37.88 -31.10
N ASN A 10 -17.87 38.51 -30.03
CA ASN A 10 -16.43 38.59 -29.78
C ASN A 10 -15.90 37.18 -29.47
N ARG A 11 -15.33 36.50 -30.47
CA ARG A 11 -14.64 35.22 -30.27
C ARG A 11 -13.30 35.54 -29.60
N ALA A 12 -13.26 35.44 -28.28
CA ALA A 12 -12.01 35.47 -27.53
C ALA A 12 -11.21 34.20 -27.87
N GLY A 13 -10.26 34.32 -28.81
CA GLY A 13 -9.27 33.29 -29.08
C GLY A 13 -8.16 33.38 -28.04
N PHE A 14 -7.78 32.24 -27.46
CA PHE A 14 -6.65 32.14 -26.54
C PHE A 14 -5.35 32.53 -27.26
N THR A 15 -4.54 33.36 -26.62
CA THR A 15 -3.22 33.75 -27.15
C THR A 15 -2.18 32.67 -26.84
N LEU A 16 -1.10 32.59 -27.62
CA LEU A 16 0.05 31.71 -27.31
C LEU A 16 0.63 32.03 -25.92
N THR A 17 0.68 33.30 -25.55
CA THR A 17 1.18 33.75 -24.25
C THR A 17 0.32 33.22 -23.11
N GLU A 18 -1.00 33.18 -23.27
CA GLU A 18 -1.93 32.67 -22.25
C GLU A 18 -1.75 31.17 -22.03
N LEU A 19 -1.57 30.39 -23.10
CA LEU A 19 -1.23 28.96 -22.97
C LEU A 19 0.12 28.75 -22.27
N LEU A 20 1.14 29.57 -22.58
CA LEU A 20 2.43 29.49 -21.88
C LEU A 20 2.29 29.80 -20.39
N VAL A 21 1.55 30.84 -20.02
CA VAL A 21 1.28 31.18 -18.61
C VAL A 21 0.50 30.06 -17.93
N ALA A 22 -0.51 29.50 -18.58
CA ALA A 22 -1.29 28.37 -18.05
C ALA A 22 -0.40 27.14 -17.79
N LEU A 23 0.53 26.82 -18.69
CA LEU A 23 1.48 25.72 -18.50
C LEU A 23 2.46 25.98 -17.36
N VAL A 24 2.92 27.23 -17.18
CA VAL A 24 3.77 27.60 -16.03
C VAL A 24 3.01 27.43 -14.73
N VAL A 25 1.77 27.93 -14.66
CA VAL A 25 0.91 27.78 -13.46
C VAL A 25 0.62 26.31 -13.18
N LEU A 26 0.32 25.52 -14.22
CA LEU A 26 0.12 24.07 -14.10
C LEU A 26 1.37 23.37 -13.60
N GLY A 27 2.54 23.73 -14.12
CA GLY A 27 3.83 23.18 -13.68
C GLY A 27 4.12 23.50 -12.22
N LEU A 28 3.86 24.74 -11.79
CA LEU A 28 3.99 25.14 -10.38
C LEU A 28 3.00 24.39 -9.48
N ALA A 29 1.75 24.22 -9.92
CA ALA A 29 0.75 23.45 -9.19
C ALA A 29 1.19 21.99 -9.03
N VAL A 30 1.67 21.35 -10.11
CA VAL A 30 2.19 19.98 -10.07
C VAL A 30 3.43 19.88 -9.17
N ALA A 31 4.34 20.85 -9.21
CA ALA A 31 5.54 20.84 -8.37
C ALA A 31 5.22 20.86 -6.86
N LEU A 32 4.12 21.50 -6.46
CA LEU A 32 3.66 21.52 -5.07
C LEU A 32 2.87 20.27 -4.68
N VAL A 33 2.01 19.79 -5.58
CA VAL A 33 1.08 18.67 -5.28
C VAL A 33 1.76 17.31 -5.42
N ALA A 34 2.62 17.12 -6.42
CA ALA A 34 3.23 15.83 -6.72
C ALA A 34 4.03 15.25 -5.54
N PRO A 35 4.91 15.99 -4.82
CA PRO A 35 5.62 15.44 -3.67
C PRO A 35 4.68 14.97 -2.56
N MET A 36 3.52 15.60 -2.39
CA MET A 36 2.55 15.20 -1.36
C MET A 36 1.88 13.87 -1.68
N LEU A 37 1.69 13.56 -2.98
CA LEU A 37 1.16 12.28 -3.45
C LEU A 37 2.23 11.18 -3.45
N PHE A 38 3.49 11.51 -3.77
CA PHE A 38 4.57 10.53 -3.92
C PHE A 38 5.42 10.32 -2.65
N ARG A 39 5.07 10.92 -1.51
CA ARG A 39 5.72 10.65 -0.22
C ARG A 39 5.38 9.25 0.31
N ASN A 40 5.90 8.19 -0.32
CA ASN A 40 6.06 6.89 0.31
C ASN A 40 7.14 7.04 1.38
N SER A 41 6.72 7.27 2.63
CA SER A 41 7.66 7.32 3.75
C SER A 41 7.95 5.88 4.19
N PRO A 42 9.19 5.39 4.07
CA PRO A 42 9.53 4.02 4.47
C PRO A 42 9.12 3.68 5.92
N GLY A 43 9.12 4.68 6.81
CA GLY A 43 8.65 4.52 8.19
C GLY A 43 7.16 4.17 8.32
N ARG A 44 6.29 4.65 7.42
CA ARG A 44 4.87 4.25 7.42
C ARG A 44 4.70 2.82 6.93
N ASP A 45 5.41 2.43 5.87
CA ASP A 45 5.39 1.06 5.34
C ASP A 45 5.87 0.02 6.37
N LEU A 46 6.93 0.37 7.12
CA LEU A 46 7.44 -0.47 8.21
C LEU A 46 6.41 -0.64 9.33
N ARG A 47 5.86 0.47 9.85
CA ARG A 47 4.87 0.42 10.93
C ARG A 47 3.63 -0.38 10.53
N HIS A 48 3.14 -0.17 9.31
CA HIS A 48 2.00 -0.91 8.79
C HIS A 48 2.30 -2.41 8.65
N SER A 49 3.50 -2.78 8.23
CA SER A 49 3.90 -4.19 8.09
C SER A 49 4.03 -4.88 9.46
N VAL A 50 4.50 -4.16 10.48
CA VAL A 50 4.51 -4.64 11.88
C VAL A 50 3.08 -4.84 12.38
N GLU A 51 2.18 -3.88 12.15
CA GLU A 51 0.76 -3.99 12.53
C GLU A 51 0.08 -5.20 11.87
N ILE A 52 0.37 -5.47 10.59
CA ILE A 52 -0.08 -6.68 9.90
C ILE A 52 0.45 -7.94 10.58
N PHE A 53 1.75 -7.98 10.89
CA PHE A 53 2.36 -9.15 11.52
C PHE A 53 1.78 -9.42 12.92
N GLU A 54 1.63 -8.39 13.75
CA GLU A 54 1.02 -8.51 15.08
C GLU A 54 -0.43 -9.01 14.99
N THR A 55 -1.18 -8.52 13.99
CA THR A 55 -2.55 -8.95 13.74
C THR A 55 -2.59 -10.42 13.34
N ALA A 56 -1.75 -10.84 12.38
CA ALA A 56 -1.66 -12.23 11.93
C ALA A 56 -1.24 -13.18 13.07
N ALA A 57 -0.26 -12.81 13.88
CA ALA A 57 0.18 -13.58 15.04
C ALA A 57 -0.92 -13.71 16.11
N ARG A 58 -1.62 -12.61 16.42
CA ARG A 58 -2.75 -12.62 17.36
C ARG A 58 -3.90 -13.49 16.85
N MET A 59 -4.17 -13.45 15.56
CA MET A 59 -5.17 -14.31 14.91
C MET A 59 -4.77 -15.77 14.97
N ALA A 60 -3.52 -16.12 14.64
CA ALA A 60 -3.02 -17.49 14.71
C ALA A 60 -3.12 -18.04 16.15
N ARG A 61 -2.74 -17.25 17.16
CA ARG A 61 -2.91 -17.63 18.57
C ARG A 61 -4.37 -17.82 18.96
N THR A 62 -5.25 -16.94 18.51
CA THR A 62 -6.69 -17.04 18.80
C THR A 62 -7.28 -18.28 18.16
N GLU A 63 -6.87 -18.60 16.93
CA GLU A 63 -7.27 -19.81 16.21
C GLU A 63 -6.80 -21.08 16.91
N ALA A 64 -5.55 -21.12 17.37
CA ALA A 64 -5.02 -22.26 18.12
C ALA A 64 -5.86 -22.55 19.38
N ARG A 65 -6.14 -21.50 20.15
CA ARG A 65 -6.93 -21.61 21.39
C ARG A 65 -8.38 -22.00 21.13
N LEU A 66 -9.02 -21.45 20.09
CA LEU A 66 -10.41 -21.77 19.76
C LEU A 66 -10.57 -23.18 19.18
N THR A 67 -9.60 -23.63 18.38
CA THR A 67 -9.65 -24.95 17.72
C THR A 67 -9.11 -26.07 18.60
N GLY A 68 -8.34 -25.74 19.65
CA GLY A 68 -7.64 -26.73 20.48
C GLY A 68 -6.51 -27.45 19.72
N ARG A 69 -5.99 -26.85 18.64
CA ARG A 69 -4.99 -27.45 17.76
C ARG A 69 -3.85 -26.48 17.48
N ASP A 70 -2.67 -27.01 17.22
CA ASP A 70 -1.53 -26.20 16.77
C ASP A 70 -1.91 -25.40 15.51
N THR A 71 -1.56 -24.11 15.51
CA THR A 71 -1.71 -23.21 14.36
C THR A 71 -0.33 -22.72 13.94
N LEU A 72 -0.07 -22.69 12.63
CA LEU A 72 1.21 -22.22 12.07
C LEU A 72 1.01 -20.86 11.42
N LEU A 73 1.87 -19.90 11.75
CA LEU A 73 2.06 -18.67 10.99
C LEU A 73 3.30 -18.85 10.10
N ARG A 74 3.08 -19.01 8.80
CA ARG A 74 4.15 -19.06 7.81
C ARG A 74 4.47 -17.67 7.30
N VAL A 75 5.74 -17.35 7.20
CA VAL A 75 6.30 -16.13 6.66
C VAL A 75 7.08 -16.53 5.40
N ASP A 76 6.53 -16.24 4.23
CA ASP A 76 7.23 -16.41 2.96
C ASP A 76 7.98 -15.12 2.63
N VAL A 77 9.30 -15.18 2.74
CA VAL A 77 10.18 -14.01 2.53
C VAL A 77 10.22 -13.60 1.06
N SER A 78 10.12 -14.56 0.15
CA SER A 78 10.16 -14.35 -1.30
C SER A 78 8.84 -13.81 -1.83
N ALA A 79 7.71 -14.40 -1.42
CA ALA A 79 6.37 -13.94 -1.78
C ALA A 79 5.89 -12.73 -0.95
N ARG A 80 6.60 -12.38 0.13
CA ARG A 80 6.27 -11.31 1.09
C ARG A 80 4.85 -11.45 1.64
N ALA A 81 4.52 -12.68 2.04
CA ALA A 81 3.20 -13.06 2.51
C ALA A 81 3.27 -13.77 3.85
N LEU A 82 2.27 -13.53 4.68
CA LEU A 82 2.01 -14.27 5.91
C LEU A 82 0.81 -15.18 5.68
N THR A 83 0.93 -16.47 6.00
CA THR A 83 -0.16 -17.43 5.86
C THR A 83 -0.42 -18.12 7.18
N ILE A 84 -1.67 -18.11 7.63
CA ILE A 84 -2.12 -18.85 8.83
C ILE A 84 -2.63 -20.22 8.38
N LEU A 85 -2.12 -21.29 8.97
CA LEU A 85 -2.62 -22.66 8.76
C LEU A 85 -3.23 -23.19 10.05
N PRO A 86 -4.40 -23.88 9.99
CA PRO A 86 -4.99 -24.46 8.77
C PRO A 86 -6.01 -23.56 8.03
N SER A 87 -6.37 -22.38 8.53
CA SER A 87 -7.39 -21.54 7.88
C SER A 87 -7.02 -20.96 6.51
N GLU A 88 -5.77 -21.11 6.08
CA GLU A 88 -5.19 -20.58 4.84
C GLU A 88 -5.40 -19.07 4.65
N ARG A 89 -5.49 -18.33 5.76
CA ARG A 89 -5.64 -16.88 5.70
C ARG A 89 -4.31 -16.21 5.35
N VAL A 90 -4.32 -15.41 4.28
CA VAL A 90 -3.13 -14.75 3.72
C VAL A 90 -3.15 -13.26 3.99
N PHE A 91 -1.99 -12.71 4.40
CA PHE A 91 -1.75 -11.28 4.54
C PHE A 91 -0.53 -10.88 3.71
N HIS A 92 -0.63 -9.81 2.93
CA HIS A 92 0.47 -9.32 2.12
C HIS A 92 1.21 -8.19 2.81
N LEU A 93 2.54 -8.23 2.75
CA LEU A 93 3.42 -7.20 3.30
C LEU A 93 3.74 -6.13 2.25
N SER A 94 4.01 -4.89 2.70
CA SER A 94 4.33 -3.79 1.79
C SER A 94 5.64 -4.06 1.05
N ARG A 95 5.72 -3.62 -0.22
CA ARG A 95 6.95 -3.78 -1.01
C ARG A 95 8.07 -2.83 -0.60
N GLY A 96 7.76 -1.81 0.20
CA GLY A 96 8.69 -0.77 0.65
C GLY A 96 9.64 -1.18 1.78
N ILE A 97 9.62 -2.45 2.21
CA ILE A 97 10.47 -2.95 3.31
C ILE A 97 11.29 -4.17 2.88
N GLU A 98 12.50 -4.28 3.44
CA GLU A 98 13.31 -5.51 3.39
C GLU A 98 12.80 -6.46 4.47
N LEU A 99 12.51 -7.71 4.09
CA LEU A 99 12.03 -8.73 5.02
C LEU A 99 13.15 -9.75 5.25
N ARG A 100 13.42 -10.04 6.52
CA ARG A 100 14.30 -11.13 6.95
C ARG A 100 13.60 -11.88 8.07
N ALA A 101 13.64 -13.20 8.01
CA ALA A 101 13.13 -14.06 9.06
C ALA A 101 14.29 -14.79 9.73
N THR A 102 14.27 -14.82 11.05
CA THR A 102 15.20 -15.63 11.86
C THR A 102 14.34 -16.46 12.79
N VAL A 103 14.27 -17.76 12.49
CA VAL A 103 13.58 -18.76 13.32
C VAL A 103 14.56 -19.88 13.64
N ALA A 104 14.19 -20.80 14.53
CA ALA A 104 15.02 -21.96 14.82
C ALA A 104 15.19 -22.80 13.55
N ASP A 105 16.37 -23.43 13.34
CA ASP A 105 16.70 -24.19 12.12
C ASP A 105 15.66 -25.24 11.70
N ARG A 106 14.83 -25.72 12.64
CA ARG A 106 13.76 -26.69 12.36
C ARG A 106 12.48 -26.09 11.78
N GLU A 107 12.37 -24.76 11.74
CA GLU A 107 11.21 -24.03 11.23
C GLU A 107 11.51 -23.22 9.95
N LEU A 108 12.71 -23.39 9.39
CA LEU A 108 13.11 -22.86 8.08
C LEU A 108 12.95 -23.94 7.01
N ASP A 109 12.12 -23.66 6.00
CA ASP A 109 12.01 -24.44 4.77
C ASP A 109 12.24 -23.52 3.57
N GLY A 110 13.50 -23.41 3.15
CA GLY A 110 13.93 -22.44 2.13
C GLY A 110 13.66 -20.99 2.59
N ASP A 111 12.80 -20.28 1.85
CA ASP A 111 12.39 -18.90 2.14
C ASP A 111 11.16 -18.81 3.07
N ILE A 112 10.67 -19.95 3.54
CA ILE A 112 9.50 -20.03 4.41
C ILE A 112 9.97 -20.24 5.85
N ALA A 113 9.77 -19.22 6.67
CA ALA A 113 9.94 -19.32 8.11
C ALA A 113 8.57 -19.57 8.77
N SER A 114 8.48 -20.55 9.65
CA SER A 114 7.24 -20.85 10.37
C SER A 114 7.34 -20.46 11.83
N VAL A 115 6.23 -20.02 12.43
CA VAL A 115 6.08 -19.86 13.88
C VAL A 115 4.86 -20.65 14.32
N ARG A 116 5.06 -21.58 15.27
CA ARG A 116 3.99 -22.41 15.81
C ARG A 116 3.34 -21.79 17.05
N PHE A 117 2.02 -21.78 17.07
CA PHE A 117 1.20 -21.41 18.22
C PHE A 117 0.48 -22.64 18.74
N PHE A 118 0.70 -22.95 20.02
CA PHE A 118 0.06 -24.05 20.72
C PHE A 118 -1.31 -23.63 21.29
N PRO A 119 -2.24 -24.58 21.46
CA PRO A 119 -3.54 -24.34 22.08
C PRO A 119 -3.38 -24.21 23.61
N GLU A 120 -3.03 -23.00 24.06
CA GLU A 120 -2.90 -22.63 25.48
C GLU A 120 -4.03 -21.71 25.95
#